data_AF-A0A5C8SYT0-F1
#
_entry.id   AF-A0A5C8SYT0-F1
#
_cell.length_a   1.000
_cell.length_b   1.000
_cell.length_c   1.000
_cell.angle_alpha   90.00
_cell.angle_beta   90.00
_cell.angle_gamma   90.00
#
_symmetry.space_group_name_H-M   'P 1'
#
loop_
_entity.id
_entity.type
_entity.pdbx_description
1 polymer ?
#
loop_
_entity_poly.entity_id
_entity_poly.type
_entity_poly.pdbx_seq_one_letter_code
_entity_poly.pdbx_strand_id
1 'polypeptide(L)'
;ALARQTPVAARRLISFLSQSPLVLEGADHAFYQAFLKALARGAQQLERDLRRGVPPQWRLNAAVALCFAGLCCEGIQPILRRATRVLSRELDRQIMADGGHRSRDPRFAMELLLDLLPLRQSYLSRSVEPPAALLGAIDRMLPLLRLLRHADASLSHFNGMGATAADHLATLLIYDGALAQPMMHAPNSGYERLEGGRIVIVADVGAPPPLPYSLNAGAGCLSFEMSSGPQRIVINCGLPASGPELRRL
;
A
#
# COMPACT_ATOMS: atom_id res chain seq x y z
N ALA A 1 -14.83 -5.00 -19.18
CA ALA A 1 -13.37 -5.26 -19.04
C ALA A 1 -12.79 -4.67 -17.75
N LEU A 2 -13.10 -3.41 -17.40
CA LEU A 2 -12.52 -2.68 -16.25
C LEU A 2 -12.72 -3.36 -14.88
N ALA A 3 -13.91 -3.89 -14.57
CA ALA A 3 -14.21 -4.53 -13.28
C ALA A 3 -13.41 -5.83 -12.99
N ARG A 4 -12.72 -6.37 -14.00
CA ARG A 4 -11.89 -7.58 -13.91
C ARG A 4 -10.39 -7.29 -13.81
N GLN A 5 -9.97 -6.02 -13.85
CA GLN A 5 -8.56 -5.70 -13.62
C GLN A 5 -8.13 -6.19 -12.23
N THR A 6 -6.94 -6.78 -12.16
CA THR A 6 -6.38 -7.37 -10.94
C THR A 6 -6.44 -6.42 -9.73
N PRO A 7 -6.02 -5.13 -9.80
CA PRO A 7 -6.12 -4.23 -8.65
C PRO A 7 -7.57 -4.00 -8.18
N VAL A 8 -8.53 -3.91 -9.11
CA VAL A 8 -9.95 -3.74 -8.79
C VAL A 8 -10.52 -5.01 -8.14
N ALA A 9 -10.16 -6.18 -8.66
CA ALA A 9 -10.58 -7.46 -8.10
C ALA A 9 -9.99 -7.70 -6.71
N ALA A 10 -8.71 -7.35 -6.50
CA ALA A 10 -8.04 -7.42 -5.20
C ALA A 10 -8.70 -6.52 -4.17
N ARG A 11 -8.88 -5.23 -4.50
CA ARG A 11 -9.55 -4.27 -3.60
C ARG A 11 -10.97 -4.71 -3.26
N ARG A 12 -11.76 -5.18 -4.23
CA ARG A 12 -13.12 -5.70 -3.99
C ARG A 12 -13.11 -6.90 -3.04
N LEU A 13 -12.18 -7.84 -3.22
CA LEU A 13 -12.09 -9.02 -2.37
C LEU A 13 -11.75 -8.63 -0.93
N ILE A 14 -10.77 -7.75 -0.72
CA ILE A 14 -10.41 -7.22 0.60
C ILE A 14 -11.61 -6.50 1.22
N SER A 15 -12.24 -5.57 0.50
CA SER A 15 -13.39 -4.82 1.02
C SER A 15 -14.56 -5.73 1.42
N PHE A 16 -14.88 -6.76 0.63
CA PHE A 16 -15.96 -7.68 0.99
C PHE A 16 -15.62 -8.52 2.23
N LEU A 17 -14.37 -8.94 2.38
CA LEU A 17 -13.94 -9.70 3.57
C LEU A 17 -13.92 -8.81 4.81
N SER A 18 -13.36 -7.61 4.73
CA SER A 18 -13.28 -6.68 5.86
C SER A 18 -14.65 -6.18 6.31
N GLN A 19 -15.62 -6.08 5.39
CA GLN A 19 -16.99 -5.62 5.67
C GLN A 19 -17.99 -6.78 5.80
N SER A 20 -17.53 -8.03 5.82
CA SER A 20 -18.44 -9.18 5.85
C SER A 20 -19.39 -9.20 7.04
N PRO A 21 -19.01 -8.77 8.27
CA PRO A 21 -19.96 -8.77 9.40
C PRO A 21 -21.17 -7.87 9.13
N LEU A 22 -20.95 -6.69 8.53
CA LEU A 22 -22.01 -5.76 8.17
C LEU A 22 -22.86 -6.29 7.00
N VAL A 23 -22.20 -6.84 5.96
CA VAL A 23 -22.90 -7.31 4.75
C VAL A 23 -23.74 -8.56 5.02
N LEU A 24 -23.35 -9.39 5.98
CA LEU A 24 -24.04 -10.63 6.32
C LEU A 24 -25.03 -10.48 7.48
N GLU A 25 -25.17 -9.29 8.06
CA GLU A 25 -26.15 -9.01 9.10
C GLU A 25 -27.57 -9.20 8.55
N GLY A 26 -28.34 -10.10 9.16
CA GLY A 26 -29.70 -10.44 8.72
C GLY A 26 -29.80 -11.16 7.37
N ALA A 27 -28.68 -11.60 6.79
CA ALA A 27 -28.67 -12.30 5.51
C ALA A 27 -29.33 -13.69 5.60
N ASP A 28 -30.13 -14.03 4.58
CA ASP A 28 -30.67 -15.37 4.43
C ASP A 28 -29.60 -16.36 3.91
N HIS A 29 -29.91 -17.66 3.98
CA HIS A 29 -28.98 -18.69 3.56
C HIS A 29 -28.60 -18.57 2.07
N ALA A 30 -29.54 -18.17 1.22
CA ALA A 30 -29.31 -18.04 -0.22
C ALA A 30 -28.30 -16.92 -0.52
N PHE A 31 -28.45 -15.76 0.12
CA PHE A 31 -27.53 -14.64 0.02
C PHE A 31 -26.15 -15.00 0.57
N TYR A 32 -26.07 -15.63 1.74
CA TYR A 32 -24.81 -16.09 2.32
C TYR A 32 -24.04 -17.00 1.33
N GLN A 33 -24.71 -17.98 0.74
CA GLN A 33 -24.11 -18.86 -0.27
C GLN A 33 -23.69 -18.11 -1.53
N ALA A 34 -24.49 -17.16 -2.00
CA ALA A 34 -24.16 -16.33 -3.16
C ALA A 34 -22.93 -15.44 -2.90
N PHE A 35 -22.83 -14.89 -1.68
CA PHE A 35 -21.71 -14.07 -1.23
C PHE A 35 -20.41 -14.89 -1.17
N LEU A 36 -20.42 -16.07 -0.54
CA LEU A 36 -19.26 -16.97 -0.53
C LEU A 36 -18.83 -17.40 -1.93
N LYS A 37 -19.79 -17.70 -2.83
CA LYS A 37 -19.50 -18.00 -4.24
C LYS A 37 -18.85 -16.80 -4.94
N ALA A 38 -19.25 -15.58 -4.63
CA ALA A 38 -18.64 -14.37 -5.19
C ALA A 38 -17.19 -14.19 -4.72
N LEU A 39 -16.91 -14.40 -3.43
CA LEU A 39 -15.56 -14.38 -2.87
C LEU A 39 -14.65 -15.44 -3.53
N ALA A 40 -15.14 -16.68 -3.63
CA ALA A 40 -14.41 -17.77 -4.26
C ALA A 40 -14.06 -17.47 -5.73
N ARG A 41 -15.00 -16.92 -6.51
CA ARG A 41 -14.73 -16.47 -7.89
C ARG A 41 -13.68 -15.36 -7.94
N GLY A 42 -13.72 -14.42 -6.99
CA GLY A 42 -12.71 -13.36 -6.85
C GLY A 42 -11.31 -13.92 -6.60
N ALA A 43 -11.18 -14.82 -5.63
CA ALA A 43 -9.91 -15.48 -5.32
C ALA A 43 -9.38 -16.29 -6.52
N GLN A 44 -10.23 -17.10 -7.17
CA GLN A 44 -9.82 -17.87 -8.35
C GLN A 44 -9.35 -16.99 -9.51
N GLN A 45 -9.98 -15.82 -9.70
CA GLN A 45 -9.55 -14.84 -10.70
C GLN A 45 -8.16 -14.30 -10.39
N LEU A 46 -7.90 -13.90 -9.14
CA LEU A 46 -6.58 -13.41 -8.73
C LEU A 46 -5.49 -14.47 -8.84
N GLU A 47 -5.79 -15.73 -8.50
CA GLU A 47 -4.86 -16.83 -8.71
C GLU A 47 -4.50 -17.06 -10.19
N ARG A 48 -5.48 -16.90 -11.09
CA ARG A 48 -5.24 -16.98 -12.54
C ARG A 48 -4.39 -15.81 -13.01
N ASP A 49 -4.64 -14.61 -12.50
CA ASP A 49 -3.87 -13.41 -12.85
C ASP A 49 -2.41 -13.54 -12.41
N LEU A 50 -2.15 -14.05 -11.20
CA LEU A 50 -0.79 -14.34 -10.73
C LEU A 50 -0.07 -15.33 -11.65
N ARG A 51 -0.76 -16.37 -12.14
CA ARG A 51 -0.18 -17.34 -13.09
C ARG A 51 0.10 -16.75 -14.48
N ARG A 52 -0.66 -15.72 -14.88
CA ARG A 52 -0.50 -15.05 -16.19
C ARG A 52 0.61 -14.01 -16.21
N GLY A 53 1.20 -13.68 -15.07
CA GLY A 53 2.31 -12.71 -15.00
C GLY A 53 1.85 -11.26 -15.11
N VAL A 54 0.88 -10.85 -14.29
CA VAL A 54 0.48 -9.43 -14.19
C VAL A 54 1.64 -8.53 -13.69
N PRO A 55 1.57 -7.20 -13.93
CA PRO A 55 2.59 -6.25 -13.48
C PRO A 55 2.95 -6.38 -11.99
N PRO A 56 4.19 -6.06 -11.57
CA PRO A 56 4.68 -6.29 -10.21
C PRO A 56 3.77 -5.76 -9.10
N GLN A 57 3.39 -4.49 -9.16
CA GLN A 57 2.49 -3.86 -8.18
C GLN A 57 1.13 -4.59 -8.05
N TRP A 58 0.62 -5.15 -9.16
CA TRP A 58 -0.64 -5.90 -9.14
C TRP A 58 -0.46 -7.30 -8.54
N ARG A 59 0.74 -7.90 -8.67
CA ARG A 59 1.08 -9.18 -8.03
C ARG A 59 1.05 -9.04 -6.51
N LEU A 60 1.60 -7.95 -5.98
CA LEU A 60 1.58 -7.69 -4.53
C LEU A 60 0.15 -7.51 -4.01
N ASN A 61 -0.64 -6.66 -4.66
CA ASN A 61 -2.06 -6.45 -4.29
C ASN A 61 -2.87 -7.76 -4.35
N ALA A 62 -2.67 -8.57 -5.39
CA ALA A 62 -3.32 -9.87 -5.50
C ALA A 62 -2.89 -10.85 -4.40
N ALA A 63 -1.60 -10.86 -4.02
CA ALA A 63 -1.09 -11.71 -2.95
C ALA A 63 -1.68 -11.32 -1.58
N VAL A 64 -1.77 -10.02 -1.29
CA VAL A 64 -2.43 -9.50 -0.08
C VAL A 64 -3.89 -9.95 -0.02
N ALA A 65 -4.66 -9.72 -1.09
CA ALA A 65 -6.06 -10.11 -1.15
C ALA A 65 -6.29 -11.63 -1.02
N LEU A 66 -5.42 -12.44 -1.62
CA LEU A 66 -5.48 -13.90 -1.48
C LEU A 66 -5.09 -14.38 -0.07
N CYS A 67 -4.20 -13.69 0.63
CA CYS A 67 -3.93 -14.00 2.04
C CYS A 67 -5.15 -13.71 2.91
N PHE A 68 -5.82 -12.56 2.71
CA PHE A 68 -7.09 -12.28 3.39
C PHE A 68 -8.12 -13.38 3.13
N ALA A 69 -8.35 -13.76 1.87
CA ALA A 69 -9.28 -14.83 1.55
C ALA A 69 -8.89 -16.14 2.24
N GLY A 70 -7.61 -16.51 2.21
CA GLY A 70 -7.09 -17.72 2.83
C GLY A 70 -7.21 -17.76 4.35
N LEU A 71 -7.17 -16.61 5.02
CA LEU A 71 -7.33 -16.48 6.47
C LEU A 71 -8.79 -16.40 6.90
N CYS A 72 -9.64 -15.74 6.11
CA CYS A 72 -11.03 -15.48 6.45
C CYS A 72 -12.01 -16.58 6.02
N CYS A 73 -11.69 -17.35 4.98
CA CYS A 73 -12.57 -18.38 4.43
C CYS A 73 -12.08 -19.80 4.76
N GLU A 74 -12.99 -20.66 5.19
CA GLU A 74 -12.70 -22.08 5.40
C GLU A 74 -12.59 -22.84 4.06
N GLY A 75 -11.90 -23.98 4.08
CA GLY A 75 -11.75 -24.87 2.91
C GLY A 75 -10.72 -24.45 1.87
N ILE A 76 -10.06 -23.28 2.02
CA ILE A 76 -9.09 -22.76 1.04
C ILE A 76 -7.65 -22.63 1.59
N GLN A 77 -7.28 -23.45 2.56
CA GLN A 77 -5.95 -23.48 3.17
C GLN A 77 -4.76 -23.71 2.20
N PRO A 78 -4.89 -24.50 1.10
CA PRO A 78 -3.84 -24.57 0.08
C PRO A 78 -3.58 -23.21 -0.60
N ILE A 79 -4.62 -22.38 -0.75
CA ILE A 79 -4.50 -21.03 -1.31
C ILE A 79 -3.70 -20.15 -0.36
N LEU A 80 -3.98 -20.19 0.96
CA LEU A 80 -3.23 -19.42 1.96
C LEU A 80 -1.73 -19.71 1.86
N ARG A 81 -1.31 -20.98 1.94
CA ARG A 81 0.12 -21.35 1.87
C ARG A 81 0.81 -20.90 0.59
N ARG A 82 0.11 -20.87 -0.54
CA ARG A 82 0.67 -20.35 -1.81
C ARG A 82 0.70 -18.83 -1.79
N ALA A 83 -0.38 -18.18 -1.36
CA ALA A 83 -0.50 -16.74 -1.27
C ALA A 83 0.55 -16.14 -0.33
N THR A 84 0.77 -16.72 0.84
CA THR A 84 1.81 -16.30 1.80
C THR A 84 3.21 -16.35 1.16
N ARG A 85 3.53 -17.41 0.42
CA ARG A 85 4.82 -17.51 -0.29
C ARG A 85 4.97 -16.45 -1.38
N VAL A 86 3.89 -16.14 -2.11
CA VAL A 86 3.91 -15.06 -3.10
C VAL A 86 4.06 -13.72 -2.40
N LEU A 87 3.29 -13.47 -1.34
CA LEU A 87 3.33 -12.25 -0.54
C LEU A 87 4.76 -11.98 -0.04
N SER A 88 5.41 -12.95 0.61
CA SER A 88 6.78 -12.77 1.10
C SER A 88 7.74 -12.39 -0.02
N ARG A 89 7.72 -13.12 -1.14
CA ARG A 89 8.59 -12.82 -2.29
C ARG A 89 8.33 -11.45 -2.89
N GLU A 90 7.06 -11.04 -2.99
CA GLU A 90 6.72 -9.73 -3.55
C GLU A 90 7.07 -8.59 -2.59
N LEU A 91 6.90 -8.78 -1.28
CA LEU A 91 7.36 -7.81 -0.28
C LEU A 91 8.88 -7.64 -0.33
N ASP A 92 9.64 -8.74 -0.29
CA ASP A 92 11.11 -8.71 -0.37
C ASP A 92 11.60 -8.10 -1.70
N ARG A 93 10.85 -8.32 -2.78
CA ARG A 93 11.19 -7.79 -4.10
C ARG A 93 10.84 -6.31 -4.24
N GLN A 94 9.74 -5.84 -3.66
CA GLN A 94 9.14 -4.53 -3.97
C GLN A 94 9.32 -3.49 -2.87
N ILE A 95 9.55 -3.91 -1.63
CA ILE A 95 9.80 -3.03 -0.48
C ILE A 95 11.28 -3.06 -0.15
N MET A 96 11.94 -1.91 -0.30
CA MET A 96 13.37 -1.77 -0.16
C MET A 96 13.82 -1.76 1.31
N ALA A 97 15.13 -1.74 1.52
CA ALA A 97 15.74 -1.81 2.85
C ALA A 97 15.45 -0.59 3.74
N ASP A 98 15.08 0.54 3.15
CA ASP A 98 14.64 1.76 3.84
C ASP A 98 13.10 1.89 3.89
N GLY A 99 12.38 0.84 3.47
CA GLY A 99 10.92 0.79 3.54
C GLY A 99 10.17 1.36 2.35
N GLY A 100 10.83 2.00 1.38
CA GLY A 100 10.12 2.49 0.21
C GLY A 100 9.82 1.43 -0.83
N HIS A 101 8.69 1.66 -1.50
CA HIS A 101 8.30 0.85 -2.63
C HIS A 101 9.13 1.22 -3.86
N ARG A 102 9.45 0.24 -4.72
CA ARG A 102 10.27 0.46 -5.94
C ARG A 102 9.72 1.45 -6.94
N SER A 103 8.41 1.73 -6.92
CA SER A 103 7.82 2.79 -7.76
C SER A 103 8.11 4.20 -7.24
N ARG A 104 8.64 4.32 -6.01
CA ARG A 104 8.86 5.59 -5.33
C ARG A 104 7.55 6.39 -5.22
N ASP A 105 6.41 5.70 -5.09
CA ASP A 105 5.08 6.30 -4.97
C ASP A 105 4.65 6.26 -3.48
N PRO A 106 4.69 7.39 -2.76
CA PRO A 106 4.24 7.48 -1.36
C PRO A 106 2.79 7.01 -1.18
N ARG A 107 1.92 7.25 -2.17
CA ARG A 107 0.51 6.81 -2.12
C ARG A 107 0.42 5.30 -2.09
N PHE A 108 1.21 4.61 -2.92
CA PHE A 108 1.22 3.14 -2.93
C PHE A 108 1.71 2.58 -1.59
N ALA A 109 2.76 3.17 -1.01
CA ALA A 109 3.26 2.74 0.30
C ALA A 109 2.21 2.91 1.41
N MET A 110 1.50 4.06 1.44
CA MET A 110 0.42 4.33 2.37
C MET A 110 -0.76 3.36 2.18
N GLU A 111 -1.26 3.20 0.95
CA GLU A 111 -2.36 2.28 0.63
C GLU A 111 -2.03 0.83 0.97
N LEU A 112 -0.79 0.40 0.70
CA LEU A 112 -0.32 -0.94 1.04
C LEU A 112 -0.28 -1.14 2.56
N LEU A 113 0.25 -0.18 3.33
CA LEU A 113 0.28 -0.27 4.79
C LEU A 113 -1.11 -0.41 5.42
N LEU A 114 -2.11 0.30 4.88
CA LEU A 114 -3.51 0.17 5.30
C LEU A 114 -4.05 -1.25 5.09
N ASP A 115 -3.52 -1.99 4.12
CA ASP A 115 -3.90 -3.39 3.89
C ASP A 115 -3.03 -4.36 4.71
N LEU A 116 -1.74 -4.09 4.88
CA LEU A 116 -0.79 -4.97 5.59
C LEU A 116 -1.04 -5.01 7.10
N LEU A 117 -1.43 -3.89 7.73
CA LEU A 117 -1.68 -3.84 9.17
C LEU A 117 -2.88 -4.73 9.59
N PRO A 118 -4.08 -4.63 8.96
CA PRO A 118 -5.18 -5.56 9.21
C PRO A 118 -4.85 -7.00 8.78
N LEU A 119 -4.01 -7.18 7.76
CA LEU A 119 -3.58 -8.52 7.35
C LEU A 119 -2.74 -9.19 8.45
N ARG A 120 -1.78 -8.46 9.04
CA ARG A 120 -1.01 -8.92 10.20
C ARG A 120 -1.96 -9.34 11.33
N GLN A 121 -2.97 -8.52 11.62
CA GLN A 121 -3.95 -8.84 12.66
C GLN A 121 -4.75 -10.10 12.32
N SER A 122 -5.09 -10.30 11.06
CA SER A 122 -5.83 -11.48 10.58
C SER A 122 -5.04 -12.79 10.74
N TYR A 123 -3.71 -12.76 10.54
CA TYR A 123 -2.82 -13.88 10.86
C TYR A 123 -2.89 -14.23 12.36
N LEU A 124 -2.72 -13.22 13.22
CA LEU A 124 -2.76 -13.38 14.68
C LEU A 124 -4.11 -13.91 15.17
N SER A 125 -5.22 -13.35 14.66
CA SER A 125 -6.59 -13.80 14.99
C SER A 125 -6.94 -15.20 14.50
N ARG A 126 -6.12 -15.79 13.63
CA ARG A 126 -6.24 -17.19 13.19
C ARG A 126 -5.21 -18.11 13.84
N SER A 127 -4.42 -17.59 14.80
CA SER A 127 -3.29 -18.31 15.42
C SER A 127 -2.29 -18.85 14.38
N VAL A 128 -2.13 -18.13 13.26
CA VAL A 128 -1.14 -18.43 12.23
C VAL A 128 -0.03 -17.40 12.36
N GLU A 129 1.22 -17.84 12.39
CA GLU A 129 2.37 -16.94 12.46
C GLU A 129 2.43 -16.07 11.19
N PRO A 130 2.44 -14.72 11.32
CA PRO A 130 2.66 -13.84 10.18
C PRO A 130 4.05 -14.08 9.57
N PRO A 131 4.20 -14.11 8.24
CA PRO A 131 5.51 -14.31 7.63
C PRO A 131 6.47 -13.15 7.98
N ALA A 132 7.75 -13.44 8.24
CA ALA A 132 8.74 -12.43 8.61
C ALA A 132 8.84 -11.26 7.61
N ALA A 133 8.69 -11.53 6.32
CA ALA A 133 8.67 -10.49 5.28
C ALA A 133 7.52 -9.47 5.47
N LEU A 134 6.36 -9.90 5.98
CA LEU A 134 5.24 -9.01 6.30
C LEU A 134 5.58 -8.08 7.46
N LEU A 135 6.09 -8.65 8.55
CA LEU A 135 6.47 -7.88 9.75
C LEU A 135 7.57 -6.88 9.39
N GLY A 136 8.64 -7.36 8.76
CA GLY A 136 9.75 -6.51 8.34
C GLY A 136 9.35 -5.42 7.34
N ALA A 137 8.41 -5.68 6.42
CA ALA A 137 7.91 -4.65 5.53
C ALA A 137 7.16 -3.55 6.29
N ILE A 138 6.26 -3.92 7.21
CA ILE A 138 5.53 -2.95 8.06
C ILE A 138 6.50 -2.08 8.85
N ASP A 139 7.47 -2.71 9.53
CA ASP A 139 8.44 -2.03 10.40
C ASP A 139 9.32 -1.02 9.66
N ARG A 140 9.59 -1.25 8.37
CA ARG A 140 10.38 -0.34 7.53
C ARG A 140 9.54 0.74 6.85
N MET A 141 8.33 0.41 6.41
CA MET A 141 7.48 1.33 5.64
C MET A 141 6.97 2.50 6.49
N LEU A 142 6.72 2.29 7.78
CA LEU A 142 6.21 3.34 8.68
C LEU A 142 7.23 4.48 8.90
N PRO A 143 8.52 4.21 9.21
CA PRO A 143 9.56 5.22 9.23
C PRO A 143 9.71 6.01 7.93
N LEU A 144 9.58 5.36 6.77
CA LEU A 144 9.59 6.06 5.48
C LEU A 144 8.44 7.05 5.36
N LEU A 145 7.21 6.68 5.76
CA LEU A 145 6.09 7.62 5.74
C LEU A 145 6.34 8.83 6.66
N ARG A 146 7.05 8.66 7.78
CA ARG A 146 7.47 9.79 8.63
C ARG A 146 8.50 10.68 7.94
N LEU A 147 9.48 10.09 7.24
CA LEU A 147 10.46 10.86 6.45
C LEU A 147 9.74 11.78 5.46
N LEU A 148 8.71 11.25 4.79
CA LEU A 148 7.93 11.94 3.77
C LEU A 148 6.85 12.88 4.33
N ARG A 149 6.65 12.93 5.66
CA ARG A 149 5.58 13.70 6.28
C ARG A 149 6.04 15.11 6.67
N HIS A 150 5.24 16.10 6.32
CA HIS A 150 5.42 17.47 6.80
C HIS A 150 4.69 17.73 8.13
N ALA A 151 4.99 18.85 8.78
CA ALA A 151 4.45 19.16 10.11
C ALA A 151 2.95 19.51 10.12
N ASP A 152 2.34 19.73 8.95
CA ASP A 152 0.88 19.81 8.74
C ASP A 152 0.20 18.42 8.70
N ALA A 153 0.97 17.36 8.91
CA ALA A 153 0.55 15.98 8.80
C ALA A 153 0.15 15.52 7.39
N SER A 154 0.57 16.22 6.34
CA SER A 154 0.47 15.73 4.96
C SER A 154 1.74 14.99 4.53
N LEU A 155 1.63 14.11 3.53
CA LEU A 155 2.78 13.51 2.86
C LEU A 155 3.24 14.39 1.70
N SER A 156 4.54 14.35 1.40
CA SER A 156 5.10 15.03 0.25
C SER A 156 4.56 14.48 -1.08
N HIS A 157 4.30 15.37 -2.03
CA HIS A 157 3.63 15.03 -3.29
C HIS A 157 4.62 14.58 -4.39
N PHE A 158 5.46 13.60 -4.07
CA PHE A 158 6.40 13.03 -5.03
C PHE A 158 5.77 11.91 -5.87
N ASN A 159 6.20 11.81 -7.13
CA ASN A 159 5.81 10.75 -8.06
C ASN A 159 4.28 10.55 -8.12
N GLY A 160 3.78 9.36 -7.79
CA GLY A 160 2.36 9.01 -7.90
C GLY A 160 1.48 9.53 -6.75
N MET A 161 2.02 10.38 -5.88
CA MET A 161 1.32 11.00 -4.77
C MET A 161 0.61 12.29 -5.19
N GLY A 162 -0.62 12.44 -4.72
CA GLY A 162 -1.40 13.68 -4.83
C GLY A 162 -1.85 14.13 -3.44
N ALA A 163 -3.05 14.71 -3.33
CA ALA A 163 -3.60 15.13 -2.04
C ALA A 163 -3.60 13.98 -1.02
N THR A 164 -3.10 14.26 0.19
CA THR A 164 -3.04 13.29 1.28
C THR A 164 -4.42 13.04 1.87
N ALA A 165 -4.83 11.78 1.96
CA ALA A 165 -5.97 11.36 2.78
C ALA A 165 -5.56 11.38 4.26
N ALA A 166 -5.81 12.51 4.92
CA ALA A 166 -5.29 12.79 6.26
C ALA A 166 -5.78 11.78 7.33
N ASP A 167 -7.01 11.29 7.18
CA ASP A 167 -7.64 10.26 8.00
C ASP A 167 -6.90 8.91 7.92
N HIS A 168 -6.55 8.49 6.71
CA HIS A 168 -5.76 7.28 6.47
C HIS A 168 -4.36 7.40 7.09
N LEU A 169 -3.66 8.52 6.88
CA LEU A 169 -2.32 8.69 7.42
C LEU A 169 -2.34 8.77 8.95
N ALA A 170 -3.30 9.50 9.54
CA ALA A 170 -3.45 9.57 10.99
C ALA A 170 -3.66 8.17 11.59
N THR A 171 -4.48 7.33 10.94
CA THR A 171 -4.69 5.93 11.35
C THR A 171 -3.37 5.16 11.37
N LEU A 172 -2.55 5.27 10.31
CA LEU A 172 -1.26 4.57 10.24
C LEU A 172 -0.27 5.03 11.32
N LEU A 173 -0.22 6.32 11.62
CA LEU A 173 0.72 6.88 12.61
C LEU A 173 0.36 6.50 14.05
N ILE A 174 -0.91 6.22 14.34
CA ILE A 174 -1.30 5.66 15.65
C ILE A 174 -0.66 4.29 15.86
N TYR A 175 -0.60 3.46 14.81
CA TYR A 175 0.00 2.11 14.89
C TYR A 175 1.50 2.11 15.14
N ASP A 176 2.20 3.16 14.71
CA ASP A 176 3.66 3.25 14.75
C ASP A 176 4.19 3.84 16.06
N GLY A 177 3.30 4.22 16.99
CA GLY A 177 3.66 4.80 18.27
C GLY A 177 4.06 6.27 18.20
N ALA A 178 3.64 7.04 19.20
CA ALA A 178 3.73 8.51 19.17
C ALA A 178 5.15 9.09 19.24
N LEU A 179 6.17 8.30 19.55
CA LEU A 179 7.52 8.77 19.90
C LEU A 179 8.63 8.43 18.88
N ALA A 180 8.32 7.71 17.79
CA ALA A 180 9.34 7.36 16.81
C ALA A 180 9.76 8.59 15.99
N GLN A 181 11.08 8.85 15.98
CA GLN A 181 11.70 9.93 15.22
C GLN A 181 11.70 9.58 13.72
N PRO A 182 11.51 10.57 12.82
CA PRO A 182 11.63 10.33 11.39
C PRO A 182 13.08 9.96 11.06
N MET A 183 13.24 9.03 10.13
CA MET A 183 14.53 8.84 9.48
C MET A 183 14.83 10.04 8.57
N MET A 184 16.12 10.37 8.42
CA MET A 184 16.56 11.53 7.62
C MET A 184 16.99 11.13 6.20
N HIS A 185 17.39 9.87 6.00
CA HIS A 185 17.97 9.39 4.75
C HIS A 185 17.33 8.06 4.35
N ALA A 186 16.72 8.01 3.16
CA ALA A 186 16.21 6.80 2.53
C ALA A 186 16.94 6.57 1.20
N PRO A 187 18.19 6.08 1.22
CA PRO A 187 19.06 6.04 0.04
C PRO A 187 18.61 5.03 -1.02
N ASN A 188 17.86 3.97 -0.66
CA ASN A 188 17.35 3.01 -1.64
C ASN A 188 16.13 3.54 -2.37
N SER A 189 15.30 4.32 -1.67
CA SER A 189 14.12 5.01 -2.19
C SER A 189 14.44 6.35 -2.83
N GLY A 190 15.63 6.90 -2.54
CA GLY A 190 16.09 8.19 -3.04
C GLY A 190 15.30 9.35 -2.45
N TYR A 191 15.04 9.32 -1.15
CA TYR A 191 14.43 10.43 -0.43
C TYR A 191 15.33 10.92 0.69
N GLU A 192 15.40 12.23 0.81
CA GLU A 192 16.21 12.93 1.80
C GLU A 192 15.34 13.88 2.59
N ARG A 193 15.61 13.99 3.89
CA ARG A 193 14.91 14.90 4.80
C ARG A 193 15.92 15.72 5.57
N LEU A 194 15.66 17.01 5.65
CA LEU A 194 16.43 17.97 6.44
C LEU A 194 15.48 18.69 7.39
N GLU A 195 15.90 18.83 8.65
CA GLU A 195 15.16 19.54 9.68
C GLU A 195 16.04 20.61 10.32
N GLY A 196 15.48 21.79 10.52
CA GLY A 196 16.17 22.93 11.13
C GLY A 196 15.19 23.86 11.83
N GLY A 197 15.12 23.77 13.17
CA GLY A 197 14.12 24.51 13.95
C GLY A 197 12.70 24.12 13.56
N ARG A 198 11.94 25.05 12.98
CA ARG A 198 10.58 24.78 12.45
C ARG A 198 10.57 24.35 10.99
N ILE A 199 11.72 24.41 10.30
CA ILE A 199 11.82 24.14 8.88
C ILE A 199 12.00 22.63 8.66
N VAL A 200 11.21 22.09 7.75
CA VAL A 200 11.34 20.73 7.24
C VAL A 200 11.45 20.82 5.72
N ILE A 201 12.49 20.19 5.17
CA ILE A 201 12.66 19.99 3.73
C ILE A 201 12.66 18.49 3.47
N VAL A 202 11.90 18.06 2.47
CA VAL A 202 11.97 16.69 1.94
C VAL A 202 12.32 16.80 0.46
N ALA A 203 13.26 15.99 -0.03
CA ALA A 203 13.72 16.02 -1.41
C ALA A 203 13.71 14.63 -2.06
N ASP A 204 13.31 14.58 -3.33
CA ASP A 204 13.46 13.43 -4.21
C ASP A 204 14.84 13.51 -4.86
N VAL A 205 15.78 12.67 -4.45
CA VAL A 205 17.17 12.65 -4.95
C VAL A 205 17.50 11.36 -5.71
N GLY A 206 16.52 10.50 -5.92
CA GLY A 206 16.71 9.19 -6.55
C GLY A 206 16.64 9.23 -8.06
N ALA A 207 17.24 8.23 -8.69
CA ALA A 207 17.05 7.97 -10.11
C ALA A 207 15.58 7.61 -10.43
N PRO A 208 15.12 7.80 -11.68
CA PRO A 208 13.80 7.34 -12.09
C PRO A 208 13.59 5.85 -11.76
N PRO A 209 12.39 5.45 -11.29
CA PRO A 209 12.14 4.05 -10.97
C PRO A 209 12.22 3.19 -12.25
N PRO A 210 12.58 1.89 -12.14
CA PRO A 210 12.64 1.00 -13.29
C PRO A 210 11.30 0.92 -14.03
N LEU A 211 11.32 0.75 -15.36
CA LEU A 211 10.14 0.78 -16.23
C LEU A 211 8.90 0.00 -15.72
N PRO A 212 9.03 -1.24 -15.16
CA PRO A 212 7.88 -1.97 -14.64
C PRO A 212 7.16 -1.30 -13.45
N TYR A 213 7.80 -0.32 -12.81
CA TYR A 213 7.33 0.40 -11.62
C TYR A 213 7.09 1.89 -11.90
N SER A 214 7.36 2.39 -13.10
CA SER A 214 7.35 3.83 -13.42
C SER A 214 6.01 4.36 -13.91
N LEU A 215 4.92 3.59 -13.80
CA LEU A 215 3.61 3.94 -14.36
C LEU A 215 3.07 5.30 -13.86
N ASN A 216 3.30 5.62 -12.59
CA ASN A 216 2.91 6.88 -11.97
C ASN A 216 4.13 7.72 -11.57
N ALA A 217 5.33 7.42 -12.12
CA ALA A 217 6.52 8.19 -11.80
C ALA A 217 6.41 9.60 -12.39
N GLY A 218 6.84 10.60 -11.64
CA GLY A 218 6.91 11.99 -12.10
C GLY A 218 8.30 12.34 -12.62
N ALA A 219 8.41 13.37 -13.46
CA ALA A 219 9.69 13.95 -13.85
C ALA A 219 10.22 14.92 -12.77
N GLY A 220 10.32 14.43 -11.53
CA GLY A 220 10.59 15.24 -10.32
C GLY A 220 11.97 15.00 -9.69
N CYS A 221 12.95 14.49 -10.43
CA CYS A 221 14.29 14.27 -9.89
C CYS A 221 14.90 15.60 -9.39
N LEU A 222 15.47 15.58 -8.19
CA LEU A 222 15.98 16.75 -7.44
C LEU A 222 14.91 17.78 -7.05
N SER A 223 13.62 17.45 -7.20
CA SER A 223 12.55 18.26 -6.63
C SER A 223 12.56 18.18 -5.11
N PHE A 224 12.08 19.24 -4.47
CA PHE A 224 11.95 19.27 -3.02
C PHE A 224 10.68 20.00 -2.61
N GLU A 225 10.28 19.77 -1.37
CA GLU A 225 9.20 20.47 -0.72
C GLU A 225 9.67 21.00 0.62
N MET A 226 9.12 22.14 1.03
CA MET A 226 9.54 22.85 2.23
C MET A 226 8.32 23.32 3.02
N SER A 227 8.37 23.13 4.34
CA SER A 227 7.42 23.69 5.28
C SER A 227 8.12 24.40 6.43
N SER A 228 7.45 25.40 7.02
CA SER A 228 7.84 25.99 8.31
C SER A 228 6.70 25.82 9.30
N GLY A 229 6.88 24.91 10.26
CA GLY A 229 5.78 24.37 11.06
C GLY A 229 4.67 23.81 10.15
N PRO A 230 3.38 24.01 10.46
CA PRO A 230 2.28 23.49 9.65
C PRO A 230 2.08 24.24 8.31
N GLN A 231 2.93 25.23 7.98
CA GLN A 231 2.77 26.03 6.77
C GLN A 231 3.63 25.45 5.64
N ARG A 232 2.99 25.05 4.54
CA ARG A 232 3.65 24.55 3.32
C ARG A 232 4.06 25.75 2.46
N ILE A 233 5.36 25.87 2.20
CA ILE A 233 5.96 27.03 1.50
C ILE A 233 6.30 26.65 0.06
N VAL A 234 6.97 25.50 -0.13
CA VAL A 234 7.25 24.92 -1.44
C VAL A 234 6.57 23.56 -1.48
N ILE A 235 5.72 23.34 -2.49
CA ILE A 235 4.90 22.14 -2.64
C ILE A 235 4.93 21.68 -4.09
N ASN A 236 5.09 20.38 -4.32
CA ASN A 236 4.96 19.83 -5.66
C ASN A 236 3.48 19.82 -6.09
N CYS A 237 3.26 19.94 -7.40
CA CYS A 237 1.93 19.83 -7.99
C CYS A 237 1.27 18.47 -7.69
N GLY A 238 2.08 17.43 -7.48
CA GLY A 238 1.61 16.07 -7.28
C GLY A 238 0.90 15.50 -8.51
N LEU A 239 0.38 14.29 -8.35
CA LEU A 239 -0.48 13.66 -9.34
C LEU A 239 -1.92 14.21 -9.17
N PRO A 240 -2.54 14.79 -10.22
CA PRO A 240 -3.90 15.29 -10.14
C PRO A 240 -4.90 14.16 -9.87
N ALA A 241 -5.96 14.47 -9.12
CA ALA A 241 -7.03 13.51 -8.81
C ALA A 241 -7.85 13.10 -10.04
N SER A 242 -7.73 13.85 -11.13
CA SER A 242 -8.38 13.55 -12.39
C SER A 242 -7.70 12.33 -13.04
N GLY A 243 -8.48 11.31 -13.38
CA GLY A 243 -8.00 9.96 -13.67
C GLY A 243 -6.98 9.82 -14.83
N PRO A 244 -6.54 8.58 -15.14
CA PRO A 244 -5.52 8.31 -16.16
C PRO A 244 -5.81 8.86 -17.56
N GLU A 245 -7.06 9.22 -17.87
CA GLU A 245 -7.46 9.79 -19.16
C GLU A 245 -6.88 11.19 -19.41
N LEU A 246 -6.74 12.03 -18.38
CA LEU A 246 -6.16 13.36 -18.51
C LEU A 246 -4.62 13.36 -18.50
N ARG A 247 -3.99 12.20 -18.22
CA ARG A 247 -2.53 12.04 -18.22
C ARG A 247 -1.93 11.82 -19.61
N ARG A 248 -2.77 11.69 -20.65
CA ARG A 248 -2.36 11.47 -22.06
C ARG A 248 -2.43 12.74 -22.92
N LEU A 249 -2.90 13.85 -22.35
CA LEU A 249 -2.82 15.18 -22.96
C LEU A 249 -1.44 15.79 -22.64
#